data_AF-T1AES2-F1
#
_entry.id   AF-T1AES2-F1
#
_cell.length_a   1.000
_cell.length_b   1.000
_cell.length_c   1.000
_cell.angle_alpha   90.00
_cell.angle_beta   90.00
_cell.angle_gamma   90.00
#
_symmetry.space_group_name_H-M   'P 1'
#
loop_
_entity.id
_entity.type
_entity.pdbx_description
1 polymer ?
#
loop_
_entity_poly.entity_id
_entity_poly.type
_entity_poly.pdbx_seq_one_letter_code
_entity_poly.pdbx_strand_id
1 'polypeptide(L)'
;RGEFFIDFEHVKQNAISSGAWSQSGGACVPGTGLANCSSATPTGRFIFVDPQNVTQDVTLNGAFPNGAVYPTDFHDFSTADRFNFAPYNLLLTPSKRDSVFASTRYQLTDNITWYLRGLYVQRHSTNQAA
;
A
#
# COMPACT_ATOMS: atom_id res chain seq x y z
N ARG A 1 2.81 -46.06 -25.92
CA ARG A 1 2.68 -45.78 -24.46
C ARG A 1 2.27 -44.32 -24.30
N GLY A 2 1.44 -43.99 -23.32
CA GLY A 2 0.95 -42.63 -23.08
C GLY A 2 1.17 -42.20 -21.64
N GLU A 3 1.53 -40.94 -21.46
CA GLU A 3 1.74 -40.30 -20.15
C GLU A 3 0.85 -39.05 -20.11
N PHE A 4 0.12 -38.87 -19.03
CA PHE A 4 -0.61 -37.63 -18.78
C PHE A 4 -0.29 -37.12 -17.38
N PHE A 5 -0.26 -35.81 -17.25
CA PHE A 5 0.04 -35.10 -16.01
C PHE A 5 -0.87 -33.88 -15.92
N ILE A 6 -1.49 -33.68 -14.76
CA ILE A 6 -2.32 -32.51 -14.47
C ILE A 6 -1.93 -32.01 -13.09
N ASP A 7 -1.77 -30.70 -12.98
CA ASP A 7 -1.43 -29.98 -11.75
C ASP A 7 -2.39 -28.82 -11.54
N PHE A 8 -2.78 -28.62 -10.28
CA PHE A 8 -3.64 -27.54 -9.84
C PHE A 8 -2.98 -26.86 -8.64
N GLU A 9 -2.85 -25.54 -8.72
CA GLU A 9 -2.22 -24.73 -7.69
C GLU A 9 -3.18 -23.61 -7.24
N HIS A 10 -3.40 -23.51 -5.93
CA HIS A 10 -4.13 -22.41 -5.32
C HIS A 10 -3.31 -21.82 -4.17
N VAL A 11 -2.93 -20.56 -4.30
CA VAL A 11 -2.20 -19.82 -3.26
C VAL A 11 -2.99 -18.57 -2.90
N LYS A 12 -3.34 -18.43 -1.62
CA LYS A 12 -4.00 -17.25 -1.07
C LYS A 12 -3.17 -16.69 0.08
N GLN A 13 -2.54 -15.55 -0.16
CA GLN A 13 -1.84 -14.76 0.86
C GLN A 13 -2.74 -13.61 1.30
N ASN A 14 -3.10 -13.58 2.58
CA ASN A 14 -3.90 -12.50 3.16
C ASN A 14 -3.05 -11.25 3.38
N ALA A 15 -3.70 -10.08 3.35
CA ALA A 15 -3.04 -8.82 3.66
C ALA A 15 -2.70 -8.75 5.16
N ILE A 16 -1.53 -8.23 5.49
CA ILE A 16 -1.20 -7.84 6.86
C ILE A 16 -1.05 -6.32 6.86
N SER A 17 -1.99 -5.62 7.48
CA SER A 17 -1.89 -4.18 7.70
C SER A 17 -0.87 -3.90 8.79
N SER A 18 -0.03 -2.89 8.57
CA SER A 18 0.84 -2.35 9.62
C SER A 18 0.04 -1.87 10.82
N GLY A 19 -1.17 -1.32 10.60
CA GLY A 19 -2.05 -0.83 11.67
C GLY A 19 -2.59 -1.90 12.63
N ALA A 20 -2.41 -3.19 12.34
CA ALA A 20 -2.76 -4.27 13.26
C ALA A 20 -1.82 -4.34 14.49
N TRP A 21 -0.68 -3.66 14.45
CA TRP A 21 0.31 -3.62 15.53
C TRP A 21 0.16 -2.33 16.33
N SER A 22 0.21 -2.42 17.66
CA SER A 22 0.07 -1.27 18.55
C SER A 22 1.17 -0.22 18.35
N GLN A 23 2.35 -0.64 17.87
CA GLN A 23 3.45 0.25 17.49
C GLN A 23 3.15 1.11 16.26
N SER A 24 2.28 0.64 15.36
CA SER A 24 1.90 1.38 14.15
C SER A 24 0.54 2.09 14.32
N GLY A 25 -0.40 1.48 15.05
CA GLY A 25 -1.74 2.02 15.31
C GLY A 25 -1.85 2.93 16.54
N GLY A 26 -0.97 2.77 17.53
CA GLY A 26 -0.96 3.50 18.82
C GLY A 26 -0.21 4.83 18.80
N ALA A 27 -0.12 5.45 17.63
CA ALA A 27 0.59 6.69 17.31
C ALA A 27 2.10 6.57 17.09
N CYS A 28 2.62 7.62 16.49
CA CYS A 28 3.99 8.05 16.70
C CYS A 28 4.23 8.21 18.20
N VAL A 29 4.72 7.18 18.86
CA VAL A 29 5.19 7.21 20.26
C VAL A 29 5.84 5.83 20.53
N PRO A 30 6.66 5.61 21.58
CA PRO A 30 7.18 6.53 22.62
C PRO A 30 8.73 6.43 22.79
N GLY A 31 9.46 7.45 23.28
CA GLY A 31 9.12 8.45 24.31
C GLY A 31 9.47 9.91 24.03
N THR A 32 8.89 10.50 22.96
CA THR A 32 9.08 11.93 22.58
C THR A 32 7.80 12.65 22.12
N GLY A 33 6.61 12.02 22.20
CA GLY A 33 5.33 12.59 21.72
C GLY A 33 5.13 12.48 20.20
N LEU A 34 4.15 13.22 19.65
CA LEU A 34 3.84 13.27 18.21
C LEU A 34 4.99 13.84 17.35
N ALA A 35 6.12 14.23 17.93
CA ALA A 35 7.24 14.92 17.27
C ALA A 35 7.86 14.16 16.08
N ASN A 36 7.75 12.82 16.08
CA ASN A 36 8.25 11.95 15.01
C ASN A 36 7.18 11.56 13.97
N CYS A 37 5.96 12.08 14.09
CA CYS A 37 4.95 11.97 13.05
C CYS A 37 5.33 12.82 11.82
N SER A 38 4.75 12.48 10.67
CA SER A 38 4.98 13.22 9.44
C SER A 38 4.46 14.65 9.57
N SER A 39 5.25 15.62 9.10
CA SER A 39 4.79 17.00 8.94
C SER A 39 4.00 17.23 7.65
N ALA A 40 3.89 16.22 6.78
CA ALA A 40 2.96 16.23 5.67
C ALA A 40 1.60 15.78 6.18
N THR A 41 0.79 16.72 6.64
CA THR A 41 -0.54 16.44 7.16
C THR A 41 -1.55 16.39 6.00
N PRO A 42 -2.68 15.67 6.13
CA PRO A 42 -3.73 15.70 5.11
C PRO A 42 -4.28 17.11 4.83
N THR A 43 -4.20 18.00 5.82
CA THR A 43 -4.58 19.42 5.74
C THR A 43 -3.46 20.32 5.19
N GLY A 44 -2.26 19.79 4.97
CA GLY A 44 -1.10 20.52 4.46
C GLY A 44 -0.38 21.38 5.51
N ARG A 45 0.92 21.60 5.28
CA ARG A 45 1.76 22.52 6.03
C ARG A 45 2.39 23.51 5.04
N PHE A 46 2.34 24.79 5.37
CA PHE A 46 2.77 25.88 4.50
C PHE A 46 3.83 26.72 5.21
N ILE A 47 4.99 26.83 4.58
CA ILE A 47 6.11 27.65 5.06
C ILE A 47 6.37 28.74 4.02
N PHE A 48 6.19 30.00 4.40
CA PHE A 48 6.38 31.14 3.50
C PHE A 48 6.82 32.38 4.28
N VAL A 49 7.31 33.39 3.57
CA VAL A 49 7.66 34.70 4.15
C VAL A 49 6.52 35.66 3.88
N ASP A 50 6.00 36.30 4.92
CA ASP A 50 4.92 37.28 4.81
C ASP A 50 5.44 38.66 4.34
N PRO A 51 4.54 39.61 4.01
CA PRO A 51 4.93 40.97 3.62
C PRO A 51 5.68 41.75 4.70
N GLN A 52 5.65 41.30 5.95
CA GLN A 52 6.39 41.86 7.10
C GLN A 52 7.79 41.27 7.21
N ASN A 53 8.20 40.44 6.24
CA ASN A 53 9.49 39.75 6.19
C ASN A 53 9.70 38.77 7.36
N VAL A 54 8.61 38.18 7.85
CA VAL A 54 8.60 37.15 8.89
C VAL A 54 8.27 35.80 8.26
N THR A 55 9.05 34.77 8.60
CA THR A 55 8.77 33.40 8.18
C THR A 55 7.61 32.84 8.99
N GLN A 56 6.56 32.43 8.28
CA GLN A 56 5.37 31.79 8.82
C GLN A 56 5.43 30.28 8.56
N ASP A 57 4.99 29.49 9.53
CA ASP A 57 4.92 28.03 9.46
C ASP A 57 3.55 27.59 9.99
N VAL A 58 2.60 27.38 9.07
CA VAL A 58 1.18 27.26 9.40
C VAL A 58 0.53 26.04 8.78
N THR A 59 -0.57 25.59 9.37
CA THR A 59 -1.45 24.52 8.85
C THR A 59 -2.91 24.97 8.88
N LEU A 60 -3.76 24.29 8.11
CA LEU A 60 -5.19 24.61 8.02
C LEU A 60 -5.95 24.12 9.25
N ASN A 61 -6.91 24.93 9.71
CA ASN A 61 -7.86 24.58 10.78
C ASN A 61 -8.84 23.44 10.39
N GLY A 62 -8.91 23.08 9.12
CA GLY A 62 -9.84 22.06 8.61
C GLY A 62 -9.84 21.94 7.09
N ALA A 63 -10.88 21.32 6.56
CA ALA A 63 -11.10 21.21 5.11
C ALA A 63 -11.82 22.44 4.58
N PHE A 64 -11.21 23.12 3.60
CA PHE A 64 -11.78 24.30 2.93
C PHE A 64 -11.97 24.01 1.44
N PRO A 65 -13.13 23.46 1.02
CA PRO A 65 -13.39 23.04 -0.36
C PRO A 65 -13.30 24.19 -1.37
N ASN A 66 -13.51 25.43 -0.90
CA ASN A 66 -13.52 26.65 -1.72
C ASN A 66 -12.26 27.50 -1.54
N GLY A 67 -11.19 26.91 -0.99
CA GLY A 67 -9.97 27.62 -0.62
C GLY A 67 -10.02 28.20 0.79
N ALA A 68 -8.84 28.34 1.40
CA ALA A 68 -8.67 28.88 2.73
C ALA A 68 -8.22 30.34 2.68
N VAL A 69 -8.66 31.14 3.66
CA VAL A 69 -8.33 32.56 3.81
C VAL A 69 -7.22 32.73 4.85
N TYR A 70 -6.07 33.26 4.41
CA TYR A 70 -4.97 33.59 5.30
C TYR A 70 -5.17 34.99 5.93
N PRO A 71 -4.96 35.19 7.25
CA PRO A 71 -4.50 34.21 8.25
C PRO A 71 -5.60 33.47 9.04
N THR A 72 -6.87 33.83 8.88
CA THR A 72 -7.96 33.38 9.77
C THR A 72 -8.20 31.86 9.79
N ASP A 73 -7.98 31.20 8.66
CA ASP A 73 -8.24 29.77 8.49
C ASP A 73 -7.02 28.89 8.83
N PHE A 74 -5.96 29.52 9.36
CA PHE A 74 -4.68 28.90 9.66
C PHE A 74 -4.34 29.05 11.15
N HIS A 75 -3.50 28.14 11.63
CA HIS A 75 -2.82 28.27 12.92
C HIS A 75 -1.36 27.82 12.79
N ASP A 76 -0.53 28.22 13.75
CA ASP A 76 0.88 27.85 13.80
C ASP A 76 1.04 26.34 13.89
N PHE A 77 1.86 25.78 12.99
CA PHE A 77 2.08 24.34 12.96
C PHE A 77 2.74 23.86 14.26
N SER A 78 2.12 22.88 14.90
CA SER A 78 2.56 22.35 16.18
C SER A 78 2.85 20.85 16.11
N THR A 79 3.28 20.29 17.24
CA THR A 79 3.44 18.84 17.38
C THR A 79 2.09 18.10 17.30
N ALA A 80 0.98 18.77 17.63
CA ALA A 80 -0.36 18.17 17.57
C ALA A 80 -0.84 17.90 16.14
N ASP A 81 -0.34 18.65 15.16
CA ASP A 81 -0.87 18.62 13.79
C ASP A 81 -0.29 17.48 12.95
N ARG A 82 0.82 16.89 13.40
CA ARG A 82 1.53 15.86 12.65
C ARG A 82 0.69 14.60 12.47
N PHE A 83 0.82 13.96 11.31
CA PHE A 83 0.01 12.81 10.92
C PHE A 83 0.80 11.48 10.91
N ASN A 84 0.14 10.40 11.31
CA ASN A 84 0.71 9.05 11.30
C ASN A 84 0.23 8.28 10.05
N PHE A 85 1.12 8.10 9.06
CA PHE A 85 0.84 7.29 7.87
C PHE A 85 1.03 5.79 8.08
N ALA A 86 1.70 5.37 9.16
CA ALA A 86 2.03 3.96 9.39
C ALA A 86 0.81 3.00 9.37
N PRO A 87 -0.38 3.36 9.89
CA PRO A 87 -1.56 2.48 9.85
C PRO A 87 -2.08 2.16 8.44
N TYR A 88 -1.82 3.05 7.48
CA TYR A 88 -2.32 2.91 6.11
C TYR A 88 -1.41 2.06 5.21
N ASN A 89 -0.24 1.67 5.71
CA ASN A 89 0.69 0.83 4.97
C ASN A 89 0.37 -0.66 5.16
N LEU A 90 0.56 -1.47 4.12
CA LEU A 90 0.53 -2.93 4.21
C LEU A 90 1.94 -3.46 4.47
N LEU A 91 2.14 -4.22 5.56
CA LEU A 91 3.37 -5.01 5.78
C LEU A 91 3.45 -6.20 4.81
N LEU A 92 2.30 -6.75 4.44
CA LEU A 92 2.20 -7.84 3.49
C LEU A 92 1.09 -7.53 2.50
N THR A 93 1.45 -7.38 1.23
CA THR A 93 0.49 -7.23 0.15
C THR A 93 -0.23 -8.56 -0.11
N PRO A 94 -1.57 -8.56 -0.22
CA PRO A 94 -2.31 -9.77 -0.51
C PRO A 94 -2.00 -10.21 -1.94
N SER A 95 -1.74 -11.51 -2.11
CA SER A 95 -1.54 -12.12 -3.41
C SER A 95 -2.37 -13.38 -3.51
N LYS A 96 -3.21 -13.47 -4.54
CA LYS A 96 -3.95 -14.67 -4.89
C LYS A 96 -3.46 -15.17 -6.24
N ARG A 97 -3.00 -16.42 -6.30
CA ARG A 97 -2.57 -17.10 -7.52
C ARG A 97 -3.35 -18.40 -7.67
N ASP A 98 -4.09 -18.50 -8.77
CA ASP A 98 -4.80 -19.69 -9.22
C ASP A 98 -4.11 -20.18 -10.51
N SER A 99 -3.60 -21.41 -10.54
CA SER A 99 -2.93 -21.99 -11.71
C SER A 99 -3.41 -23.40 -11.99
N VAL A 100 -3.58 -23.72 -13.27
CA VAL A 100 -3.91 -25.05 -13.77
C VAL A 100 -2.98 -25.39 -14.91
N PHE A 101 -2.29 -26.52 -14.80
CA PHE A 101 -1.39 -27.03 -15.83
C PHE A 101 -1.78 -28.45 -16.23
N ALA A 102 -1.78 -28.72 -17.53
CA ALA A 102 -2.03 -30.06 -18.06
C ALA A 102 -1.02 -30.37 -19.16
N SER A 103 -0.48 -31.59 -19.15
CA SER A 103 0.45 -32.10 -20.14
C SER A 103 0.09 -33.54 -20.50
N THR A 104 -0.09 -33.81 -21.79
CA THR A 104 -0.31 -35.16 -22.32
C THR A 104 0.76 -35.46 -23.35
N ARG A 105 1.29 -36.68 -23.30
CA ARG A 105 2.27 -37.20 -24.24
C ARG A 105 1.83 -38.57 -24.70
N TYR A 106 1.75 -38.78 -26.02
CA TYR A 106 1.28 -40.02 -26.60
C TYR A 106 2.19 -40.47 -27.74
N GLN A 107 2.71 -41.69 -27.65
CA GLN A 107 3.50 -42.29 -28.73
C GLN A 107 2.54 -42.89 -29.78
N LEU A 108 2.47 -42.27 -30.96
CA LEU A 108 1.67 -42.72 -32.10
C LEU A 108 2.31 -43.94 -32.78
N THR A 109 3.63 -43.90 -32.94
CA THR A 109 4.49 -45.02 -33.37
C THR A 109 5.79 -44.97 -32.57
N ASP A 110 6.67 -45.97 -32.72
CA ASP A 110 7.96 -46.02 -32.02
C ASP A 110 8.87 -44.79 -32.28
N ASN A 111 8.56 -44.06 -33.35
CA ASN A 111 9.30 -42.92 -33.87
C ASN A 111 8.47 -41.62 -33.96
N ILE A 112 7.18 -41.63 -33.62
CA ILE A 112 6.33 -40.42 -33.62
C ILE A 112 5.68 -40.27 -32.26
N THR A 113 5.96 -39.13 -31.60
CA THR A 113 5.33 -38.77 -30.33
C THR A 113 4.58 -37.45 -30.46
N TRP A 114 3.32 -37.47 -30.06
CA TRP A 114 2.48 -36.30 -29.91
C TRP A 114 2.55 -35.78 -28.48
N TYR A 115 2.51 -34.45 -28.33
CA TYR A 115 2.42 -33.80 -27.03
C TYR A 115 1.43 -32.64 -27.08
N LEU A 116 0.73 -32.43 -25.97
CA LEU A 116 -0.19 -31.33 -25.75
C LEU A 116 0.10 -30.74 -24.37
N ARG A 117 0.21 -29.42 -24.27
CA ARG A 117 0.39 -28.69 -23.01
C ARG A 117 -0.58 -27.53 -22.93
N GLY A 118 -1.24 -27.38 -21.79
CA GLY A 118 -2.11 -26.25 -21.46
C GLY A 118 -1.70 -25.66 -20.11
N LEU A 119 -1.70 -24.33 -20.04
CA LEU A 119 -1.43 -23.58 -18.81
C LEU A 119 -2.44 -22.45 -18.71
N TYR A 120 -3.09 -22.33 -17.54
CA TYR A 120 -3.95 -21.20 -17.20
C TYR A 120 -3.51 -20.65 -15.85
N VAL A 121 -3.12 -19.37 -15.80
CA VAL A 121 -2.67 -18.69 -14.57
C VAL A 121 -3.42 -17.39 -14.40
N GLN A 122 -4.08 -17.22 -13.24
CA GLN A 122 -4.72 -15.98 -12.83
C GLN A 122 -4.05 -15.46 -11.56
N ARG A 123 -3.62 -14.19 -11.57
CA ARG A 123 -3.02 -13.52 -10.41
C ARG A 123 -3.78 -12.22 -10.09
N HIS A 124 -4.27 -12.12 -8.85
CA HIS A 124 -4.78 -10.87 -8.29
C HIS A 124 -3.85 -10.39 -7.17
N SER A 125 -3.37 -9.15 -7.28
CA SER A 125 -2.50 -8.52 -6.29
C SER A 125 -2.92 -7.06 -6.15
N THR A 126 -3.19 -6.60 -4.94
CA THR A 126 -3.37 -5.17 -4.65
C THR A 126 -2.10 -4.67 -3.99
N ASN A 127 -1.46 -3.63 -4.53
CA ASN A 127 -0.32 -2.99 -3.88
C ASN A 127 -0.76 -1.71 -3.18
N GLN A 128 -0.57 -1.65 -1.87
CA GLN A 128 -0.68 -0.43 -1.06
C GLN A 128 0.58 -0.34 -0.22
N ALA A 129 1.66 0.06 -0.88
CA ALA A 129 2.93 0.44 -0.27
C ALA A 129 3.06 1.96 -0.39
N ALA A 130 3.40 2.62 0.73
CA ALA A 130 3.86 4.01 0.74
C ALA A 130 5.39 4.05 0.72
#